data_AF-A0A0K8JDR9-F1
#
_entry.id   AF-A0A0K8JDR9-F1
#
_cell.length_a   1.000
_cell.length_b   1.000
_cell.length_c   1.000
_cell.angle_alpha   90.00
_cell.angle_beta   90.00
_cell.angle_gamma   90.00
#
_symmetry.space_group_name_H-M   'P 1'
#
loop_
_entity.id
_entity.type
_entity.pdbx_description
1 polymer ?
#
loop_
_entity_poly.entity_id
_entity_poly.type
_entity_poly.pdbx_seq_one_letter_code
_entity_poly.pdbx_strand_id
1 'polypeptide(L)'
;MQCIAEVLEQTLKKMGLTKRYRAELAIDRWPEIVGEDIATHACPVRMEGGVLFISVSSSVWSHHLFMLKESIIYKINQFVGEKIVKDIRFQAGYLKYCKNEKEADVVVPMKQKLAAVRLDATELTMIDAVTGNVTDPALQKRLAVFTKKSLAFQKLKKMAHWHSCAECGTLCPPDETYCAVCRRILRQETVKDIRRMLLEAPWFTYDELKKYIDCTRFEFDRAKNELISRLAMDYAIQSGQADAVQTTTLAMLIHAKKPEELTAETVNLTLQKIRRKPYVFASRG
;
A
#
# COMPACT_ATOMS: atom_id res chain seq x y z
N MET A 1 42.75 -23.86 -0.94
CA MET A 1 41.73 -23.09 -0.21
C MET A 1 40.66 -22.69 -1.21
N GLN A 2 39.43 -23.19 -1.08
CA GLN A 2 38.33 -22.78 -1.97
C GLN A 2 37.89 -21.37 -1.61
N CYS A 3 37.64 -20.53 -2.61
CA CYS A 3 37.12 -19.20 -2.38
C CYS A 3 35.68 -19.29 -1.87
N ILE A 4 35.31 -18.45 -0.90
CA ILE A 4 33.97 -18.43 -0.29
C ILE A 4 32.86 -18.29 -1.35
N ALA A 5 33.13 -17.57 -2.44
CA ALA A 5 32.22 -17.41 -3.57
C ALA A 5 31.84 -18.77 -4.22
N GLU A 6 32.80 -19.67 -4.42
CA GLU A 6 32.56 -20.97 -5.07
C GLU A 6 31.72 -21.89 -4.17
N VAL A 7 31.98 -21.88 -2.86
CA VAL A 7 31.22 -22.67 -1.88
C VAL A 7 29.79 -22.14 -1.76
N LEU A 8 29.60 -20.82 -1.79
CA LEU A 8 28.28 -20.18 -1.75
C LEU A 8 27.46 -20.55 -2.99
N GLU A 9 28.04 -20.47 -4.19
CA GLU A 9 27.34 -20.83 -5.43
C GLU A 9 26.92 -22.31 -5.45
N GLN A 10 27.79 -23.20 -5.00
CA GLN A 10 27.49 -24.64 -4.92
C GLN A 10 26.37 -24.93 -3.91
N THR A 11 26.36 -24.21 -2.79
CA THR A 11 25.34 -24.36 -1.74
C THR A 11 23.99 -23.82 -2.22
N LEU A 12 23.98 -22.64 -2.86
CA LEU A 12 22.78 -22.04 -3.45
C LEU A 12 22.17 -22.93 -4.54
N LYS A 13 23.02 -23.58 -5.36
CA LYS A 13 22.60 -24.57 -6.36
C LYS A 13 21.96 -25.80 -5.69
N LYS A 14 22.58 -26.36 -4.66
CA LYS A 14 22.04 -27.52 -3.91
C LYS A 14 20.68 -27.24 -3.27
N MET A 15 20.43 -25.99 -2.84
CA MET A 15 19.17 -25.57 -2.24
C MET A 15 18.11 -25.10 -3.25
N GLY A 16 18.42 -25.08 -4.55
CA GLY A 16 17.52 -24.57 -5.59
C GLY A 16 17.24 -23.05 -5.49
N LEU A 17 18.02 -22.32 -4.70
CA LEU A 17 17.82 -20.90 -4.41
C LEU A 17 18.52 -19.97 -5.40
N THR A 18 19.32 -20.50 -6.33
CA THR A 18 20.09 -19.72 -7.30
C THR A 18 19.25 -18.69 -8.06
N LYS A 19 18.06 -19.07 -8.52
CA LYS A 19 17.16 -18.17 -9.25
C LYS A 19 16.64 -17.03 -8.36
N ARG A 20 16.28 -17.34 -7.11
CA ARG A 20 15.78 -16.37 -6.14
C ARG A 20 16.88 -15.40 -5.69
N TYR A 21 18.08 -15.91 -5.48
CA TYR A 21 19.25 -15.10 -5.16
C TYR A 21 19.59 -14.12 -6.29
N ARG A 22 19.62 -14.60 -7.55
CA ARG A 22 19.86 -13.73 -8.70
C ARG A 22 18.76 -12.69 -8.93
N ALA A 23 17.50 -13.07 -8.67
CA ALA A 23 16.38 -12.13 -8.70
C ALA A 23 16.55 -11.02 -7.66
N GLU A 24 16.93 -11.36 -6.43
CA GLU A 24 17.21 -10.37 -5.38
C GLU A 24 18.46 -9.54 -5.69
N LEU A 25 19.50 -10.13 -6.28
CA LEU A 25 20.69 -9.38 -6.70
C LEU A 25 20.36 -8.31 -7.76
N ALA A 26 19.44 -8.61 -8.69
CA ALA A 26 18.97 -7.64 -9.69
C ALA A 26 18.14 -6.51 -9.08
N ILE A 27 17.36 -6.81 -8.03
CA ILE A 27 16.66 -5.80 -7.24
C ILE A 27 17.67 -4.94 -6.47
N ASP A 28 18.70 -5.59 -5.90
CA ASP A 28 19.69 -4.94 -5.06
C ASP A 28 20.53 -3.94 -5.84
N ARG A 29 20.98 -4.35 -7.04
CA ARG A 29 21.87 -3.60 -7.94
C ARG A 29 21.12 -2.81 -9.00
N TRP A 30 19.85 -2.51 -8.76
CA TRP A 30 19.02 -1.75 -9.70
C TRP A 30 19.67 -0.45 -10.21
N PRO A 31 20.25 0.43 -9.35
CA PRO A 31 20.85 1.68 -9.82
C PRO A 31 22.01 1.47 -10.79
N GLU A 32 22.79 0.40 -10.61
CA GLU A 32 23.92 0.04 -11.49
C GLU A 32 23.43 -0.46 -12.87
N ILE A 33 22.23 -1.07 -12.93
CA ILE A 33 21.68 -1.65 -14.15
C ILE A 33 20.98 -0.58 -15.02
N VAL A 34 20.19 0.30 -14.42
CA VAL A 34 19.36 1.28 -15.17
C VAL A 34 19.91 2.70 -15.17
N GLY A 35 20.83 3.03 -14.26
CA GLY A 35 21.36 4.38 -14.06
C GLY A 35 20.55 5.21 -13.06
N GLU A 36 21.17 6.25 -12.51
CA GLU A 36 20.63 7.10 -11.43
C GLU A 36 19.30 7.80 -11.81
N ASP A 37 19.16 8.26 -13.05
CA ASP A 37 17.95 8.94 -13.52
C ASP A 37 16.70 8.05 -13.44
N ILE A 38 16.82 6.79 -13.87
CA ILE A 38 15.71 5.83 -13.84
C ILE A 38 15.51 5.32 -12.40
N ALA A 39 16.59 5.07 -11.66
CA ALA A 39 16.53 4.59 -10.29
C ALA A 39 15.82 5.58 -9.34
N THR A 40 15.96 6.88 -9.58
CA THR A 40 15.30 7.93 -8.79
C THR A 40 13.78 7.90 -8.94
N HIS A 41 13.29 7.56 -10.14
CA HIS A 41 11.86 7.62 -10.45
C HIS A 41 11.15 6.27 -10.46
N ALA A 42 11.90 5.17 -10.44
CA ALA A 42 11.39 3.81 -10.51
C ALA A 42 12.21 2.84 -9.67
N CYS A 43 11.54 2.12 -8.77
CA CYS A 43 12.15 1.14 -7.89
C CYS A 43 11.53 -0.25 -8.11
N PRO A 44 12.35 -1.30 -8.30
CA PRO A 44 11.86 -2.67 -8.30
C PRO A 44 11.40 -3.05 -6.89
N VAL A 45 10.22 -3.66 -6.80
CA VAL A 45 9.59 -4.03 -5.53
C VAL A 45 9.73 -5.52 -5.27
N ARG A 46 9.50 -6.34 -6.30
CA ARG A 46 9.52 -7.80 -6.22
C ARG A 46 9.60 -8.44 -7.60
N MET A 47 10.03 -9.70 -7.63
CA MET A 47 10.03 -10.54 -8.83
C MET A 47 9.22 -11.81 -8.57
N GLU A 48 8.21 -12.07 -9.39
CA GLU A 48 7.36 -13.27 -9.29
C GLU A 48 7.17 -13.88 -10.68
N GLY A 49 7.46 -15.19 -10.83
CA GLY A 49 7.22 -15.92 -12.08
C GLY A 49 8.00 -15.42 -13.30
N GLY A 50 9.12 -14.70 -13.09
CA GLY A 50 9.87 -14.03 -14.16
C GLY A 50 9.29 -12.68 -14.58
N VAL A 51 8.33 -12.14 -13.84
CA VAL A 51 7.83 -10.77 -14.02
C VAL A 51 8.41 -9.88 -12.92
N LEU A 52 9.07 -8.79 -13.31
CA LEU A 52 9.58 -7.78 -12.38
C LEU A 52 8.53 -6.70 -12.16
N PHE A 53 8.16 -6.47 -10.90
CA PHE A 53 7.23 -5.40 -10.52
C PHE A 53 8.02 -4.17 -10.11
N ILE A 54 7.74 -3.05 -10.78
CA ILE A 54 8.41 -1.77 -10.55
C ILE A 54 7.37 -0.75 -10.10
N SER A 55 7.61 -0.12 -8.96
CA SER A 55 6.83 1.04 -8.52
C SER A 55 7.43 2.30 -9.13
N VAL A 56 6.57 3.19 -9.62
CA VAL A 56 6.98 4.39 -10.33
C VAL A 56 6.34 5.63 -9.72
N SER A 57 7.14 6.70 -9.62
CA SER A 57 6.76 7.98 -9.00
C SER A 57 5.53 8.66 -9.61
N SER A 58 5.29 8.49 -10.91
CA SER A 58 4.16 9.10 -11.63
C SER A 58 3.69 8.26 -12.82
N SER A 59 2.49 8.55 -13.31
CA SER A 59 1.93 7.96 -14.53
C SER A 59 2.76 8.30 -15.79
N VAL A 60 3.39 9.49 -15.82
CA VAL A 60 4.27 9.92 -16.91
C VAL A 60 5.50 9.03 -16.99
N TRP A 61 6.17 8.80 -15.86
CA TRP A 61 7.31 7.88 -15.78
C TRP A 61 6.93 6.43 -16.08
N SER A 62 5.73 6.00 -15.69
CA SER A 62 5.23 4.66 -16.05
C SER A 62 5.13 4.49 -17.56
N HIS A 63 4.61 5.50 -18.27
CA HIS A 63 4.54 5.48 -19.73
C HIS A 63 5.92 5.51 -20.39
N HIS A 64 6.82 6.37 -19.90
CA HIS A 64 8.18 6.48 -20.41
C HIS A 64 8.96 5.16 -20.25
N LEU A 65 8.89 4.54 -19.06
CA LEU A 65 9.58 3.27 -18.79
C LEU A 65 8.92 2.09 -19.50
N PHE A 66 7.62 2.16 -19.79
CA PHE A 66 6.95 1.17 -20.62
C PHE A 66 7.53 1.14 -22.04
N MET A 67 7.88 2.29 -22.61
CA MET A 67 8.56 2.36 -23.91
C MET A 67 9.98 1.77 -23.86
N LEU A 68 10.66 1.94 -22.71
CA LEU A 68 12.03 1.44 -22.49
C LEU A 68 12.10 0.01 -21.95
N LYS A 69 10.95 -0.66 -21.75
CA LYS A 69 10.86 -1.94 -21.04
C LYS A 69 11.78 -3.02 -21.63
N GLU A 70 11.87 -3.11 -22.95
CA GLU A 70 12.65 -4.15 -23.63
C GLU A 70 14.15 -3.95 -23.43
N SER A 71 14.59 -2.68 -23.47
CA SER A 71 15.96 -2.30 -23.16
C SER A 71 16.32 -2.61 -21.72
N ILE A 72 15.41 -2.33 -20.78
CA ILE A 72 15.60 -2.62 -19.35
C ILE A 72 15.68 -4.13 -19.10
N ILE A 73 14.78 -4.93 -19.69
CA ILE A 73 14.82 -6.40 -19.61
C ILE A 73 16.15 -6.94 -20.13
N TYR A 74 16.63 -6.40 -21.26
CA TYR A 74 17.91 -6.79 -21.84
C TYR A 74 19.07 -6.50 -20.87
N LYS A 75 19.15 -5.27 -20.33
CA LYS A 75 20.20 -4.88 -19.38
C LYS A 75 20.20 -5.74 -18.12
N ILE A 76 19.03 -6.04 -17.56
CA ILE A 76 18.92 -6.89 -16.35
C ILE A 76 19.41 -8.31 -16.65
N ASN A 77 18.93 -8.92 -17.73
CA ASN A 77 19.32 -10.28 -18.09
C ASN A 77 20.80 -10.37 -18.46
N GLN A 78 21.37 -9.31 -19.05
CA GLN A 78 22.81 -9.21 -19.32
C GLN A 78 23.63 -9.14 -18.04
N PHE A 79 23.21 -8.31 -17.08
CA PHE A 79 23.88 -8.17 -15.78
C PHE A 79 23.87 -9.47 -14.97
N VAL A 80 22.73 -10.17 -14.99
CA VAL A 80 22.55 -11.43 -14.25
C VAL A 80 23.18 -12.64 -14.97
N GLY A 81 23.43 -12.52 -16.28
CA GLY A 81 24.00 -13.59 -17.12
C GLY A 81 23.04 -14.75 -17.41
N GLU A 82 21.75 -14.59 -17.11
CA GLU A 82 20.70 -15.59 -17.35
C GLU A 82 19.36 -14.88 -17.64
N LYS A 83 18.51 -15.48 -18.47
CA LYS A 83 17.17 -14.95 -18.77
C LYS A 83 16.19 -15.22 -17.62
N ILE A 84 16.27 -14.39 -16.57
CA ILE A 84 15.40 -14.48 -15.39
C ILE A 84 14.17 -13.59 -15.56
N VAL A 85 14.33 -12.42 -16.17
CA VAL A 85 13.24 -11.46 -16.38
C VAL A 85 12.64 -11.66 -17.78
N LYS A 86 11.36 -12.02 -17.82
CA LYS A 86 10.55 -12.19 -19.04
C LYS A 86 9.70 -10.97 -19.35
N ASP A 87 9.22 -10.29 -18.32
CA ASP A 87 8.33 -9.14 -18.45
C ASP A 87 8.52 -8.16 -17.28
N ILE A 88 8.10 -6.92 -17.46
CA ILE A 88 8.15 -5.86 -16.45
C ILE A 88 6.77 -5.23 -16.33
N ARG A 89 6.26 -5.12 -15.10
CA ARG A 89 5.02 -4.42 -14.79
C ARG A 89 5.28 -3.17 -13.97
N PHE A 90 4.86 -2.04 -14.53
CA PHE A 90 4.93 -0.74 -13.87
C PHE A 90 3.64 -0.47 -13.11
N GLN A 91 3.76 -0.16 -11.82
CA GLN A 91 2.66 0.26 -10.97
C GLN A 91 2.91 1.71 -10.53
N ALA A 92 2.07 2.63 -11.03
CA ALA A 92 2.05 4.00 -10.56
C ALA A 92 1.53 4.02 -9.11
N GLY A 93 2.32 4.55 -8.18
CA GLY A 93 1.97 4.58 -6.77
C GLY A 93 3.03 5.29 -5.93
N TYR A 94 2.68 5.66 -4.70
CA TYR A 94 3.64 6.25 -3.76
C TYR A 94 4.82 5.29 -3.55
N LEU A 95 6.02 5.70 -3.99
CA LEU A 95 7.30 5.07 -3.70
C LEU A 95 7.54 5.11 -2.19
N LYS A 96 6.92 4.20 -1.43
CA LYS A 96 7.15 4.04 0.01
C LYS A 96 8.14 2.95 0.36
N TYR A 97 8.63 2.19 -0.63
CA TYR A 97 9.55 1.09 -0.42
C TYR A 97 10.60 1.04 -1.53
N CYS A 98 11.47 2.04 -1.58
CA CYS A 98 12.80 1.85 -2.14
C CYS A 98 13.61 1.16 -1.04
N LYS A 99 13.78 -0.17 -1.10
CA LYS A 99 14.52 -0.88 -0.06
C LYS A 99 16.03 -0.62 -0.08
N ASN A 100 16.55 0.15 -1.04
CA ASN A 100 17.98 0.34 -1.26
C ASN A 100 18.40 1.79 -1.50
N GLU A 101 17.73 2.74 -0.87
CA GLU A 101 18.55 3.81 -0.31
C GLU A 101 19.18 3.19 0.95
N LYS A 102 20.51 3.06 0.97
CA LYS A 102 21.17 3.37 2.24
C LYS A 102 20.54 4.69 2.63
N GLU A 103 19.82 4.73 3.75
CA GLU A 103 19.30 5.96 4.34
C GLU A 103 20.47 6.96 4.34
N ALA A 104 20.58 7.76 3.29
CA ALA A 104 21.51 8.85 3.20
C ALA A 104 20.87 9.93 4.04
N ASP A 105 21.17 9.85 5.34
CA ASP A 105 21.27 11.00 6.22
C ASP A 105 20.11 12.00 6.19
N VAL A 106 18.89 11.55 6.56
CA VAL A 106 17.85 12.49 7.07
C VAL A 106 17.18 12.00 8.37
N VAL A 107 17.77 11.04 9.09
CA VAL A 107 17.26 10.62 10.43
C VAL A 107 17.89 11.41 11.59
N VAL A 108 18.78 12.35 11.26
CA VAL A 108 19.62 13.08 12.23
C VAL A 108 18.86 14.01 13.19
N PRO A 109 17.72 14.66 12.86
CA PRO A 109 17.08 15.60 13.78
C PRO A 109 16.45 14.92 15.01
N MET A 110 15.91 13.72 14.86
CA MET A 110 15.05 13.11 15.88
C MET A 110 15.85 12.44 17.00
N LYS A 111 16.96 11.74 16.67
CA LYS A 111 17.89 11.17 17.68
C LYS A 111 18.56 12.25 18.53
N GLN A 112 18.98 13.35 17.91
CA GLN A 112 19.62 14.48 18.59
C GLN A 112 18.62 15.22 19.51
N LYS A 113 17.40 15.48 19.03
CA LYS A 113 16.35 16.11 19.87
C LYS A 113 15.90 15.21 21.02
N LEU A 114 15.84 13.88 20.85
CA LEU A 114 15.50 12.94 21.93
C LEU A 114 16.54 12.92 23.05
N ALA A 115 17.83 13.02 22.70
CA ALA A 115 18.91 13.05 23.69
C ALA A 115 18.92 14.35 24.52
N ALA A 116 18.36 15.44 23.98
CA ALA A 116 18.25 16.73 24.66
C ALA A 116 17.08 16.81 25.66
N VAL A 117 16.12 15.87 25.61
CA VAL A 117 14.97 15.86 26.53
C VAL A 117 15.41 15.37 27.91
N ARG A 118 15.29 16.25 28.91
CA ARG A 118 15.49 15.89 30.33
C ARG A 118 14.19 15.33 30.91
N LEU A 119 14.30 14.15 31.51
CA LEU A 119 13.23 13.51 32.28
C LEU A 119 13.37 13.92 33.75
N ASP A 120 12.25 14.26 34.37
CA ASP A 120 12.21 14.75 35.74
C ASP A 120 12.19 13.59 36.73
N ALA A 121 12.52 13.86 38.00
CA ALA A 121 12.61 12.83 39.04
C ALA A 121 11.30 12.05 39.24
N THR A 122 10.15 12.69 39.01
CA THR A 122 8.81 12.08 39.08
C THR A 122 8.54 11.09 37.94
N GLU A 123 9.22 11.23 36.80
CA GLU A 123 9.02 10.36 35.64
C GLU A 123 9.92 9.13 35.73
N LEU A 124 11.09 9.28 36.33
CA LEU A 124 11.98 8.17 36.68
C LEU A 124 11.29 7.23 37.67
N THR A 125 10.62 7.76 38.70
CA THR A 125 9.87 6.93 39.65
C THR A 125 8.67 6.24 39.02
N MET A 126 7.99 6.86 38.04
CA MET A 126 6.93 6.18 37.26
C MET A 126 7.49 5.06 36.38
N ILE A 127 8.67 5.23 35.78
CA ILE A 127 9.34 4.16 35.01
C ILE A 127 9.64 2.97 35.91
N ASP A 128 10.18 3.22 37.10
CA ASP A 128 10.51 2.18 38.06
C ASP A 128 9.25 1.48 38.57
N ALA A 129 8.14 2.21 38.80
CA ALA A 129 6.85 1.64 39.19
C ALA A 129 6.24 0.74 38.09
N VAL A 130 6.31 1.16 36.82
CA VAL A 130 5.78 0.39 35.69
C VAL A 130 6.64 -0.83 35.36
N THR A 131 7.95 -0.73 35.54
CA THR A 131 8.89 -1.82 35.21
C THR A 131 9.20 -2.73 36.40
N GLY A 132 8.90 -2.32 37.63
CA GLY A 132 9.15 -3.07 38.86
C GLY A 132 8.37 -4.39 38.97
N ASN A 133 7.22 -4.51 38.29
CA ASN A 133 6.37 -5.70 38.34
C ASN A 133 6.81 -6.83 37.39
N VAL A 134 7.98 -6.72 36.77
CA VAL A 134 8.47 -7.70 35.78
C VAL A 134 9.46 -8.66 36.44
N THR A 135 9.11 -9.95 36.46
CA THR A 135 9.87 -11.01 37.15
C THR A 135 11.25 -11.30 36.52
N ASP A 136 11.40 -11.08 35.20
CA ASP A 136 12.67 -11.30 34.48
C ASP A 136 13.56 -10.02 34.50
N PRO A 137 14.76 -10.07 35.11
CA PRO A 137 15.67 -8.93 35.20
C PRO A 137 16.18 -8.43 33.84
N ALA A 138 16.33 -9.32 32.85
CA ALA A 138 16.80 -8.94 31.52
C ALA A 138 15.72 -8.18 30.75
N LEU A 139 14.47 -8.62 30.86
CA LEU A 139 13.31 -7.96 30.29
C LEU A 139 13.03 -6.62 30.99
N GLN A 140 13.13 -6.57 32.32
CA GLN A 140 12.96 -5.35 33.12
C GLN A 140 13.91 -4.24 32.65
N LYS A 141 15.20 -4.55 32.46
CA LYS A 141 16.19 -3.58 31.94
C LYS A 141 15.84 -3.08 30.55
N ARG A 142 15.42 -3.96 29.63
CA ARG A 142 15.02 -3.57 28.27
C ARG A 142 13.77 -2.71 28.27
N LEU A 143 12.79 -3.05 29.10
CA LEU A 143 11.57 -2.27 29.28
C LEU A 143 11.86 -0.89 29.84
N ALA A 144 12.72 -0.75 30.86
CA ALA A 144 13.11 0.54 31.43
C ALA A 144 13.78 1.46 30.39
N VAL A 145 14.65 0.90 29.52
CA VAL A 145 15.25 1.66 28.42
C VAL A 145 14.19 2.11 27.39
N PHE A 146 13.24 1.23 27.08
CA PHE A 146 12.16 1.54 26.14
C PHE A 146 11.20 2.61 26.69
N THR A 147 10.72 2.46 27.93
CA THR A 147 9.79 3.40 28.58
C THR A 147 10.43 4.78 28.73
N LYS A 148 11.72 4.85 29.09
CA LYS A 148 12.48 6.10 29.13
C LYS A 148 12.49 6.82 27.77
N LYS A 149 12.79 6.09 26.69
CA LYS A 149 12.75 6.64 25.32
C LYS A 149 11.34 7.03 24.88
N SER A 150 10.33 6.24 25.26
CA SER A 150 8.92 6.51 24.96
C SER A 150 8.44 7.81 25.61
N LEU A 151 8.75 8.01 26.90
CA LEU A 151 8.40 9.23 27.64
C LEU A 151 9.13 10.45 27.08
N ALA A 152 10.43 10.34 26.80
CA ALA A 152 11.20 11.42 26.17
C ALA A 152 10.61 11.81 24.80
N PHE A 153 10.18 10.83 24.02
CA PHE A 153 9.52 11.06 22.74
C PHE A 153 8.14 11.72 22.89
N GLN A 154 7.36 11.34 23.91
CA GLN A 154 6.08 12.00 24.22
C GLN A 154 6.26 13.45 24.65
N LYS A 155 7.24 13.79 25.49
CA LYS A 155 7.56 15.18 25.85
C LYS A 155 7.91 16.01 24.62
N LEU A 156 8.78 15.48 23.75
CA LEU A 156 9.19 16.14 22.52
C LEU A 156 8.00 16.43 21.60
N LYS A 157 7.07 15.47 21.46
CA LYS A 157 5.83 15.68 20.70
C LYS A 157 4.96 16.78 21.31
N LYS A 158 4.77 16.77 22.63
CA LYS A 158 4.01 17.83 23.33
C LYS A 158 4.63 19.22 23.13
N MET A 159 5.96 19.33 23.19
CA MET A 159 6.68 20.57 22.91
C MET A 159 6.52 21.04 21.46
N ALA A 160 6.28 20.12 20.52
CA ALA A 160 5.99 20.40 19.12
C ALA A 160 4.48 20.62 18.83
N HIS A 161 3.69 20.98 19.85
CA HIS A 161 2.24 21.24 19.76
C HIS A 161 1.38 20.05 19.29
N TRP A 162 1.83 18.82 19.53
CA TRP A 162 0.99 17.65 19.29
C TRP A 162 -0.16 17.61 20.29
N HIS A 163 -1.38 17.34 19.81
CA HIS A 163 -2.58 17.24 20.64
C HIS A 163 -3.06 15.79 20.72
N SER A 164 -3.99 15.50 21.64
CA SER A 164 -4.60 14.18 21.74
C SER A 164 -5.62 13.96 20.62
N CYS A 165 -5.68 12.74 20.08
CA CYS A 165 -6.70 12.29 19.14
C CYS A 165 -8.08 12.41 19.78
N ALA A 166 -9.05 12.94 19.03
CA ALA A 166 -10.42 13.13 19.50
C ALA A 166 -11.16 11.83 19.89
N GLU A 167 -10.70 10.66 19.40
CA GLU A 167 -11.39 9.39 19.59
C GLU A 167 -10.67 8.44 20.57
N CYS A 168 -9.34 8.32 20.47
CA CYS A 168 -8.57 7.34 21.25
C CYS A 168 -7.54 7.95 22.21
N GLY A 169 -7.37 9.27 22.21
CA GLY A 169 -6.41 9.97 23.07
C GLY A 169 -4.93 9.82 22.68
N THR A 170 -4.61 9.11 21.59
CA THR A 170 -3.22 9.01 21.08
C THR A 170 -2.74 10.36 20.54
N LEU A 171 -1.47 10.72 20.75
CA LEU A 171 -0.92 12.00 20.26
C LEU A 171 -0.91 12.08 18.71
N CYS A 172 -1.46 13.18 18.19
CA CYS A 172 -1.56 13.53 16.78
C CYS A 172 -0.71 14.76 16.44
N PRO A 173 -0.22 14.87 15.20
CA PRO A 173 0.34 16.11 14.67
C PRO A 173 -0.67 17.27 14.74
N PRO A 174 -0.21 18.52 14.82
CA PRO A 174 -1.09 19.69 14.97
C PRO A 174 -2.05 19.91 13.79
N ASP A 175 -1.70 19.43 12.60
CA ASP A 175 -2.52 19.59 11.39
C ASP A 175 -3.68 18.57 11.30
N GLU A 176 -3.78 17.63 12.25
CA GLU A 176 -4.62 16.44 12.09
C GLU A 176 -5.49 16.16 13.32
N THR A 177 -6.81 16.15 13.15
CA THR A 177 -7.78 15.90 14.22
C THR A 177 -7.74 14.47 14.80
N TYR A 178 -7.49 13.47 13.94
CA TYR A 178 -7.47 12.05 14.29
C TYR A 178 -6.10 11.42 14.04
N CYS A 179 -5.71 10.46 14.88
CA CYS A 179 -4.48 9.72 14.70
C CYS A 179 -4.54 8.86 13.42
N ALA A 180 -3.39 8.40 12.92
CA ALA A 180 -3.33 7.63 11.67
C ALA A 180 -4.21 6.36 11.70
N VAL A 181 -4.37 5.74 12.88
CA VAL A 181 -5.23 4.55 13.06
C VAL A 181 -6.70 4.93 13.06
N CYS A 182 -7.12 5.87 13.91
CA CYS A 182 -8.50 6.36 13.97
C CYS A 182 -8.97 6.89 12.63
N ARG A 183 -8.16 7.74 11.96
CA ARG A 183 -8.48 8.24 10.62
C ARG A 183 -8.69 7.12 9.60
N ARG A 184 -7.92 6.03 9.69
CA ARG A 184 -8.12 4.86 8.82
C ARG A 184 -9.43 4.16 9.14
N ILE A 185 -9.79 4.03 10.41
CA ILE A 185 -11.05 3.42 10.86
C ILE A 185 -12.24 4.28 10.37
N LEU A 186 -12.25 5.58 10.67
CA LEU A 186 -13.28 6.51 10.20
C LEU A 186 -13.45 6.43 8.68
N ARG A 187 -12.36 6.50 7.90
CA ARG A 187 -12.43 6.35 6.43
C ARG A 187 -13.05 5.02 6.00
N GLN A 188 -12.76 3.93 6.71
CA GLN A 188 -13.36 2.62 6.41
C GLN A 188 -14.85 2.60 6.74
N GLU A 189 -15.29 3.27 7.80
CA GLU A 189 -16.70 3.42 8.14
C GLU A 189 -17.42 4.26 7.09
N THR A 190 -16.87 5.42 6.70
CA THR A 190 -17.41 6.24 5.61
C THR A 190 -17.57 5.42 4.32
N VAL A 191 -16.56 4.65 3.92
CA VAL A 191 -16.64 3.77 2.74
C VAL A 191 -17.72 2.68 2.90
N LYS A 192 -17.89 2.12 4.10
CA LYS A 192 -18.96 1.14 4.37
C LYS A 192 -20.35 1.78 4.27
N ASP A 193 -20.52 3.00 4.75
CA ASP A 193 -21.80 3.71 4.72
C ASP A 193 -22.15 4.15 3.30
N ILE A 194 -21.18 4.65 2.54
CA ILE A 194 -21.34 4.90 1.09
C ILE A 194 -21.78 3.62 0.38
N ARG A 195 -21.14 2.48 0.69
CA ARG A 195 -21.49 1.19 0.09
C ARG A 195 -22.93 0.77 0.43
N ARG A 196 -23.38 1.03 1.66
CA ARG A 196 -24.76 0.74 2.09
C ARG A 196 -25.76 1.58 1.30
N MET A 197 -25.49 2.88 1.18
CA MET A 197 -26.29 3.80 0.36
C MET A 197 -26.34 3.35 -1.11
N LEU A 198 -25.21 2.94 -1.68
CA LEU A 198 -25.15 2.43 -3.07
C LEU A 198 -25.82 1.07 -3.27
N LEU A 199 -26.09 0.30 -2.22
CA LEU A 199 -26.91 -0.90 -2.32
C LEU A 199 -28.41 -0.56 -2.37
N GLU A 200 -28.82 0.49 -1.65
CA GLU A 200 -30.21 0.96 -1.63
C GLU A 200 -30.55 1.79 -2.88
N ALA A 201 -29.63 2.65 -3.33
CA ALA A 201 -29.75 3.48 -4.51
C ALA A 201 -28.51 3.36 -5.43
N PRO A 202 -28.44 2.29 -6.25
CA PRO A 202 -27.24 1.97 -7.04
C PRO A 202 -26.91 2.95 -8.18
N TRP A 203 -27.81 3.87 -8.52
CA TRP A 203 -27.62 4.88 -9.57
C TRP A 203 -27.00 6.18 -9.07
N PHE A 204 -26.81 6.35 -7.75
CA PHE A 204 -26.30 7.61 -7.19
C PHE A 204 -24.94 7.99 -7.77
N THR A 205 -24.86 9.26 -8.18
CA THR A 205 -23.61 9.92 -8.57
C THR A 205 -22.89 10.48 -7.34
N TYR A 206 -21.63 10.87 -7.50
CA TYR A 206 -20.86 11.52 -6.43
C TYR A 206 -21.57 12.79 -5.92
N ASP A 207 -22.06 13.63 -6.84
CA ASP A 207 -22.70 14.91 -6.50
C ASP A 207 -24.04 14.74 -5.77
N GLU A 208 -24.76 13.66 -6.04
CA GLU A 208 -25.98 13.30 -5.31
C GLU A 208 -25.65 12.74 -3.93
N LEU A 209 -24.68 11.83 -3.83
CA LEU A 209 -24.33 11.18 -2.57
C LEU A 209 -23.68 12.14 -1.56
N LYS A 210 -22.89 13.12 -2.06
CA LYS A 210 -22.26 14.17 -1.24
C LYS A 210 -23.28 15.00 -0.44
N LYS A 211 -24.53 15.08 -0.88
CA LYS A 211 -25.61 15.78 -0.15
C LYS A 211 -26.01 15.08 1.15
N TYR A 212 -25.75 13.77 1.25
CA TYR A 212 -26.13 12.94 2.39
C TYR A 212 -24.94 12.56 3.28
N ILE A 213 -23.77 12.34 2.67
CA ILE A 213 -22.55 11.93 3.38
C ILE A 213 -21.40 12.85 2.97
N ASP A 214 -20.76 13.48 3.94
CA ASP A 214 -19.51 14.22 3.70
C ASP A 214 -18.39 13.22 3.36
N CYS A 215 -18.06 13.14 2.07
CA CYS A 215 -17.06 12.22 1.57
C CYS A 215 -16.30 12.80 0.38
N THR A 216 -15.06 12.31 0.22
CA THR A 216 -14.22 12.63 -0.93
C THR A 216 -14.62 11.79 -2.15
N ARG A 217 -14.36 12.30 -3.35
CA ARG A 217 -14.58 11.54 -4.59
C ARG A 217 -13.83 10.20 -4.60
N PHE A 218 -12.64 10.17 -4.01
CA PHE A 218 -11.85 8.95 -3.86
C PHE A 218 -12.55 7.89 -3.00
N GLU A 219 -13.17 8.27 -1.88
CA GLU A 219 -13.92 7.34 -1.02
C GLU A 219 -15.15 6.79 -1.72
N PHE A 220 -15.85 7.64 -2.48
CA PHE A 220 -16.98 7.24 -3.32
C PHE A 220 -16.57 6.24 -4.40
N ASP A 221 -15.57 6.59 -5.22
CA ASP A 221 -15.10 5.74 -6.32
C ASP A 221 -14.58 4.41 -5.79
N ARG A 222 -13.89 4.42 -4.65
CA ARG A 222 -13.45 3.21 -3.97
C ARG A 222 -14.63 2.33 -3.55
N ALA A 223 -15.62 2.88 -2.84
CA ALA A 223 -16.79 2.13 -2.39
C ALA A 223 -17.56 1.52 -3.57
N LYS A 224 -17.76 2.33 -4.63
CA LYS A 224 -18.43 1.94 -5.87
C LYS A 224 -17.69 0.82 -6.61
N ASN A 225 -16.38 0.96 -6.81
CA ASN A 225 -15.57 -0.05 -7.49
C ASN A 225 -15.44 -1.35 -6.69
N GLU A 226 -15.35 -1.26 -5.36
CA GLU A 226 -15.36 -2.45 -4.48
C GLU A 226 -16.71 -3.19 -4.57
N LEU A 227 -17.82 -2.46 -4.71
CA LEU A 227 -19.15 -3.06 -4.89
C LEU A 227 -19.32 -3.71 -6.27
N ILE A 228 -18.94 -3.01 -7.34
CA ILE A 228 -18.95 -3.54 -8.71
C ILE A 228 -18.09 -4.81 -8.80
N SER A 229 -16.87 -4.77 -8.26
CA SER A 229 -15.94 -5.91 -8.33
C SER A 229 -16.50 -7.14 -7.62
N ARG A 230 -17.14 -6.95 -6.46
CA ARG A 230 -17.76 -8.04 -5.70
C ARG A 230 -18.92 -8.67 -6.46
N LEU A 231 -19.89 -7.86 -6.90
CA LEU A 231 -21.06 -8.33 -7.64
C LEU A 231 -20.67 -8.98 -8.98
N ALA A 232 -19.67 -8.44 -9.68
CA ALA A 232 -19.16 -9.02 -10.90
C ALA A 232 -18.48 -10.39 -10.67
N MET A 233 -17.78 -10.55 -9.54
CA MET A 233 -17.16 -11.82 -9.17
C MET A 233 -18.21 -12.87 -8.80
N ASP A 234 -19.22 -12.50 -8.02
CA ASP A 234 -20.34 -13.37 -7.68
C ASP A 234 -21.08 -13.83 -8.96
N TYR A 235 -21.32 -12.92 -9.89
CA TYR A 235 -21.89 -13.21 -11.21
C TYR A 235 -21.04 -14.20 -12.03
N ALA A 236 -19.71 -14.03 -12.02
CA ALA A 236 -18.79 -14.91 -12.76
C ALA A 236 -18.74 -16.33 -12.16
N ILE A 237 -18.79 -16.46 -10.84
CA ILE A 237 -18.78 -17.74 -10.12
C ILE A 237 -20.08 -18.51 -10.36
N GLN A 238 -21.22 -17.82 -10.37
CA GLN A 238 -22.54 -18.43 -10.60
C GLN A 238 -22.79 -18.83 -12.06
N SER A 239 -21.77 -18.83 -12.93
CA SER A 239 -21.86 -19.24 -14.33
C SER A 239 -22.97 -18.53 -15.12
N GLY A 240 -23.35 -17.31 -14.72
CA GLY A 240 -24.41 -16.54 -15.36
C GLY A 240 -25.85 -16.86 -14.90
N GLN A 241 -26.05 -17.71 -13.88
CA GLN A 241 -27.34 -17.88 -13.17
C GLN A 241 -27.56 -16.82 -12.09
N ALA A 242 -27.09 -15.59 -12.30
CA ALA A 242 -27.28 -14.54 -11.33
C ALA A 242 -28.71 -14.00 -11.37
N ASP A 243 -29.21 -13.63 -10.19
CA ASP A 243 -30.53 -13.05 -10.00
C ASP A 243 -30.71 -11.77 -10.86
N ALA A 244 -31.94 -11.55 -11.37
CA ALA A 244 -32.30 -10.38 -12.15
C ALA A 244 -32.03 -9.07 -11.38
N VAL A 245 -32.16 -9.12 -10.06
CA VAL A 245 -31.86 -7.98 -9.17
C VAL A 245 -30.37 -7.64 -9.19
N GLN A 246 -29.49 -8.64 -9.13
CA GLN A 246 -28.04 -8.44 -9.09
C GLN A 246 -27.51 -7.89 -10.42
N THR A 247 -27.96 -8.45 -11.54
CA THR A 247 -27.55 -8.01 -12.88
C THR A 247 -28.00 -6.58 -13.19
N THR A 248 -29.20 -6.22 -12.77
CA THR A 248 -29.73 -4.85 -12.88
C THR A 248 -28.94 -3.89 -11.97
N THR A 249 -28.66 -4.28 -10.73
CA THR A 249 -27.84 -3.50 -9.78
C THR A 249 -26.45 -3.21 -10.31
N LEU A 250 -25.81 -4.20 -10.90
CA LEU A 250 -24.49 -4.07 -11.51
C LEU A 250 -24.49 -3.09 -12.70
N ALA A 251 -25.52 -3.15 -13.54
CA ALA A 251 -25.70 -2.20 -14.64
C ALA A 251 -25.98 -0.77 -14.14
N MET A 252 -26.81 -0.61 -13.10
CA MET A 252 -27.09 0.68 -12.47
C MET A 252 -25.81 1.32 -11.93
N LEU A 253 -24.98 0.56 -11.21
CA LEU A 253 -23.71 1.06 -10.67
C LEU A 253 -22.75 1.50 -11.78
N ILE A 254 -22.61 0.70 -12.84
CA ILE A 254 -21.65 1.00 -13.92
C ILE A 254 -22.07 2.23 -14.71
N HIS A 255 -23.35 2.36 -15.05
CA HIS A 255 -23.85 3.45 -15.89
C HIS A 255 -24.34 4.67 -15.11
N ALA A 256 -24.49 4.57 -13.78
CA ALA A 256 -25.09 5.60 -12.94
C ALA A 256 -26.48 6.05 -13.46
N LYS A 257 -27.31 5.08 -13.85
CA LYS A 257 -28.65 5.30 -14.40
C LYS A 257 -29.71 4.65 -13.53
N LYS A 258 -30.85 5.31 -13.41
CA LYS A 258 -32.03 4.80 -12.70
C LYS A 258 -32.58 3.54 -13.39
N PRO A 259 -33.35 2.70 -12.67
CA PRO A 259 -33.97 1.50 -13.24
C PRO A 259 -34.81 1.78 -14.50
N GLU A 260 -35.51 2.92 -14.53
CA GLU A 260 -36.39 3.34 -15.64
C GLU A 260 -35.63 3.70 -16.92
N GLU A 261 -34.37 4.10 -16.80
CA GLU A 261 -33.52 4.55 -17.91
C GLU A 261 -32.63 3.42 -18.47
N LEU A 262 -32.72 2.23 -17.89
CA LEU A 262 -31.93 1.06 -18.27
C LEU A 262 -32.69 0.20 -19.29
N THR A 263 -32.10 0.06 -20.48
CA THR A 263 -32.60 -0.89 -21.48
C THR A 263 -31.97 -2.28 -21.29
N ALA A 264 -32.72 -3.33 -21.63
CA ALA A 264 -32.24 -4.72 -21.57
C ALA A 264 -30.96 -4.96 -22.40
N GLU A 265 -30.79 -4.21 -23.50
CA GLU A 265 -29.57 -4.23 -24.31
C GLU A 265 -28.36 -3.69 -23.55
N THR A 266 -28.53 -2.58 -22.81
CA THR A 266 -27.46 -1.96 -22.03
C THR A 266 -26.98 -2.89 -20.92
N VAL A 267 -27.91 -3.59 -20.27
CA VAL A 267 -27.61 -4.62 -19.25
C VAL A 267 -26.81 -5.76 -19.89
N ASN A 268 -27.28 -6.33 -21.00
CA ASN A 268 -26.62 -7.45 -21.67
C ASN A 268 -25.20 -7.12 -22.16
N LEU A 269 -25.00 -5.94 -22.76
CA LEU A 269 -23.67 -5.47 -23.19
C LEU A 269 -22.71 -5.31 -22.01
N THR A 270 -23.22 -4.88 -20.86
CA THR A 270 -22.44 -4.75 -19.63
C THR A 270 -22.01 -6.12 -19.12
N LEU A 271 -22.94 -7.08 -19.03
CA LEU A 271 -22.64 -8.45 -18.59
C LEU A 271 -21.66 -9.17 -19.52
N GLN A 272 -21.76 -8.97 -20.84
CA GLN A 272 -20.81 -9.55 -21.80
C GLN A 272 -19.38 -9.03 -21.57
N LYS A 273 -19.21 -7.73 -21.27
CA LYS A 273 -17.89 -7.16 -20.95
C LYS A 273 -17.32 -7.77 -19.66
N ILE A 274 -18.17 -8.00 -18.67
CA ILE A 274 -17.78 -8.59 -17.38
C ILE A 274 -17.32 -10.04 -17.53
N ARG A 275 -18.04 -10.85 -18.33
CA ARG A 275 -17.63 -12.24 -18.65
C ARG A 275 -16.24 -12.29 -19.29
N ARG A 276 -15.87 -11.29 -20.09
CA ARG A 276 -14.57 -11.25 -20.80
C ARG A 276 -13.42 -10.75 -19.92
N LYS A 277 -13.67 -9.85 -18.95
CA LYS A 277 -12.64 -9.28 -18.06
C LYS A 277 -13.21 -9.03 -16.66
N PRO A 278 -13.26 -10.06 -15.80
CA PRO A 278 -13.85 -9.95 -14.46
C PRO A 278 -13.06 -9.07 -13.47
N TYR A 279 -11.82 -8.68 -13.81
CA TYR A 279 -10.91 -7.97 -12.89
C TYR A 279 -10.53 -6.54 -13.33
N VAL A 280 -11.12 -6.00 -14.39
CA VAL A 280 -10.72 -4.69 -14.95
C VAL A 280 -11.94 -3.76 -15.00
N PHE A 281 -12.19 -3.09 -13.87
CA PHE A 281 -13.19 -2.03 -13.77
C PHE A 281 -12.47 -0.69 -13.66
N ALA A 282 -12.19 -0.07 -14.81
CA ALA A 282 -11.90 1.35 -14.83
C ALA A 282 -13.23 2.09 -14.80
N SER A 283 -13.51 2.79 -13.70
CA SER A 283 -14.61 3.75 -13.62
C SER A 283 -14.38 4.77 -14.74
N ARG A 284 -15.22 4.74 -15.78
CA ARG A 284 -15.32 5.88 -16.70
C ARG A 284 -16.43 6.76 -16.14
N GLY A 285 -16.03 7.82 -15.43
CA GLY A 285 -16.91 8.84 -14.87
C GLY A 285 -16.08 9.97 -14.29
#